data_AF-A0A4Z1D1K6-F1
#
_entry.id   AF-A0A4Z1D1K6-F1
#
_cell.length_a   1.000
_cell.length_b   1.000
_cell.length_c   1.000
_cell.angle_alpha   90.00
_cell.angle_beta   90.00
_cell.angle_gamma   90.00
#
_symmetry.space_group_name_H-M   'P 1'
#
loop_
_entity.id
_entity.type
_entity.pdbx_description
1 polymer ?
#
loop_
_entity_poly.entity_id
_entity_poly.type
_entity_poly.pdbx_seq_one_letter_code
_entity_poly.pdbx_strand_id
1 'polypeptide(L)'
;MSYDIMLVRVQPGLTLQGTVDRLNANFDPDADLQPLRLTQAQRSAWDRILRRVSRDAGPVESAEYPYSLTLETVGRPGRVQLDYCGDTAHIEVAYRHSGPATLKVMELAYRIARIVEDESGLTGHDFEVDQPTRTGDPVTAAARLSSVSTWAQHHLS
;
A
#
# COMPACT_ATOMS: atom_id res chain seq x y z
N MET A 1 4.69 1.38 14.25
CA MET A 1 3.39 1.63 13.58
C MET A 1 3.67 2.34 12.27
N SER A 2 2.92 1.97 11.23
CA SER A 2 2.97 2.55 9.88
C SER A 2 1.57 3.06 9.51
N TYR A 3 1.54 4.03 8.60
CA TYR A 3 0.36 4.39 7.85
C TYR A 3 0.14 3.33 6.77
N ASP A 4 -1.07 2.81 6.63
CA ASP A 4 -1.40 1.75 5.66
C ASP A 4 -2.44 2.21 4.63
N ILE A 5 -2.21 1.86 3.37
CA ILE A 5 -3.20 1.93 2.29
C ILE A 5 -3.41 0.51 1.77
N MET A 6 -4.67 0.07 1.73
CA MET A 6 -5.01 -1.27 1.31
C MET A 6 -5.59 -1.28 -0.11
N LEU A 7 -5.16 -2.26 -0.90
CA LEU A 7 -5.69 -2.53 -2.22
C LEU A 7 -6.22 -3.96 -2.27
N VAL A 8 -7.42 -4.16 -2.81
CA VAL A 8 -8.06 -5.48 -2.86
C VAL A 8 -8.70 -5.76 -4.20
N ARG A 9 -8.76 -7.03 -4.59
CA ARG A 9 -9.54 -7.48 -5.73
C ARG A 9 -11.00 -7.56 -5.33
N VAL A 10 -11.78 -6.57 -5.73
CA VAL A 10 -13.24 -6.57 -5.52
C VAL A 10 -13.85 -7.75 -6.27
N GLN A 11 -14.47 -8.65 -5.53
CA GLN A 11 -15.09 -9.85 -6.12
C GLN A 11 -16.37 -9.45 -6.88
N PRO A 12 -16.70 -10.14 -7.99
CA PRO A 12 -17.94 -9.88 -8.70
C PRO A 12 -19.17 -9.92 -7.78
N GLY A 13 -19.98 -8.87 -7.82
CA GLY A 13 -21.19 -8.75 -6.98
C GLY A 13 -20.96 -8.26 -5.55
N LEU A 14 -19.72 -8.01 -5.13
CA LEU A 14 -19.41 -7.37 -3.84
C LEU A 14 -19.04 -5.90 -4.02
N THR A 15 -19.26 -5.12 -2.96
CA THR A 15 -18.65 -3.79 -2.80
C THR A 15 -17.22 -3.94 -2.29
N LEU A 16 -16.45 -2.84 -2.31
CA LEU A 16 -15.15 -2.77 -1.64
C LEU A 16 -15.27 -3.18 -0.18
N GLN A 17 -16.17 -2.54 0.57
CA GLN A 17 -16.39 -2.84 1.98
C GLN A 17 -16.78 -4.30 2.20
N GLY A 18 -17.71 -4.85 1.40
CA GLY A 18 -18.09 -6.25 1.51
C GLY A 18 -16.96 -7.23 1.18
N THR A 19 -16.01 -6.83 0.33
CA THR A 19 -14.79 -7.60 0.08
C THR A 19 -13.87 -7.58 1.30
N VAL A 20 -13.66 -6.41 1.90
CA VAL A 20 -12.84 -6.23 3.11
C VAL A 20 -13.44 -6.97 4.30
N ASP A 21 -14.75 -6.85 4.53
CA ASP A 21 -15.46 -7.54 5.61
C ASP A 21 -15.30 -9.06 5.48
N ARG A 22 -15.34 -9.58 4.25
CA ARG A 22 -15.13 -11.00 3.98
C ARG A 22 -13.68 -11.43 4.21
N LEU A 23 -12.69 -10.61 3.87
CA LEU A 23 -11.29 -10.88 4.19
C LEU A 23 -11.09 -10.96 5.71
N ASN A 24 -11.63 -9.99 6.44
CA ASN A 24 -11.57 -9.95 7.90
C ASN A 24 -12.31 -11.12 8.55
N ALA A 25 -13.48 -11.51 8.04
CA ALA A 25 -14.24 -12.64 8.57
C ALA A 25 -13.54 -13.99 8.37
N ASN A 26 -12.70 -14.09 7.35
CA ASN A 26 -11.90 -15.29 7.07
C ASN A 26 -10.50 -15.23 7.69
N PHE A 27 -10.14 -14.13 8.36
CA PHE A 27 -8.86 -14.00 9.04
C PHE A 27 -8.88 -14.85 10.31
N ASP A 28 -8.03 -15.85 10.35
CA ASP A 28 -7.75 -16.67 11.52
C ASP A 28 -6.31 -16.39 11.97
N PRO A 29 -6.09 -15.75 13.14
CA PRO A 29 -4.76 -15.42 13.63
C PRO A 29 -3.93 -16.67 13.97
N ASP A 30 -4.58 -17.81 14.21
CA ASP A 30 -3.95 -19.07 14.61
C ASP A 30 -3.72 -20.01 13.41
N ALA A 31 -4.19 -19.66 12.21
CA ALA A 31 -4.00 -20.46 11.01
C ALA A 31 -2.58 -20.38 10.45
N ASP A 32 -2.05 -21.51 9.98
CA ASP A 32 -0.78 -21.55 9.28
C ASP A 32 -0.83 -20.71 7.99
N LEU A 33 0.02 -19.69 7.92
CA LEU A 33 0.16 -18.83 6.75
C LEU A 33 0.57 -19.69 5.54
N GLN A 34 -0.30 -19.70 4.53
CA GLN A 34 -0.03 -20.40 3.28
C GLN A 34 1.02 -19.61 2.48
N PRO A 35 2.06 -20.28 1.94
CA PRO A 35 3.02 -19.63 1.07
C PRO A 35 2.34 -18.97 -0.13
N LEU A 36 2.92 -17.88 -0.62
CA LEU A 36 2.40 -17.11 -1.74
C LEU A 36 2.31 -18.00 -3.00
N ARG A 37 1.11 -18.12 -3.54
CA ARG A 37 0.84 -18.86 -4.79
C ARG A 37 0.20 -17.94 -5.81
N LEU A 38 1.04 -17.24 -6.58
CA LEU A 38 0.57 -16.37 -7.64
C LEU A 38 0.19 -17.16 -8.90
N THR A 39 -0.92 -16.77 -9.51
CA THR A 39 -1.21 -17.13 -10.90
C THR A 39 -0.22 -16.44 -11.84
N GLN A 40 -0.09 -16.96 -13.07
CA GLN A 40 0.73 -16.34 -14.10
C GLN A 40 0.32 -14.88 -14.37
N ALA A 41 -0.98 -14.58 -14.31
CA ALA A 41 -1.50 -13.23 -14.50
C ALA A 41 -1.06 -12.28 -13.36
N GLN A 42 -1.16 -12.73 -12.11
CA GLN A 42 -0.72 -11.95 -10.95
C GLN A 42 0.80 -11.73 -10.95
N ARG A 43 1.59 -12.74 -11.33
CA ARG A 43 3.05 -12.60 -11.49
C ARG A 43 3.39 -11.60 -12.59
N SER A 44 2.70 -11.68 -13.73
CA SER A 44 2.89 -10.73 -14.83
C SER A 44 2.49 -9.30 -14.45
N ALA A 45 1.47 -9.14 -13.59
CA ALA A 45 1.08 -7.85 -13.05
C ALA A 45 2.16 -7.27 -12.13
N TRP A 46 2.73 -8.09 -11.24
CA TRP A 46 3.87 -7.69 -10.42
C TRP A 46 5.04 -7.16 -11.26
N ASP A 47 5.43 -7.87 -12.31
CA ASP A 47 6.53 -7.45 -13.18
C ASP A 47 6.25 -6.11 -13.87
N ARG A 48 4.98 -5.83 -14.21
CA ARG A 48 4.58 -4.53 -14.78
C ARG A 48 4.59 -3.43 -13.72
N ILE A 49 4.11 -3.71 -12.51
CA ILE A 49 4.16 -2.79 -11.36
C ILE A 49 5.60 -2.39 -11.09
N LEU A 50 6.51 -3.36 -10.91
CA LEU A 50 7.90 -3.09 -10.59
C LEU A 50 8.57 -2.19 -11.64
N ARG A 51 8.38 -2.50 -12.92
CA ARG A 51 8.90 -1.67 -14.02
C ARG A 51 8.32 -0.27 -14.02
N ARG A 52 7.00 -0.14 -13.85
CA ARG A 52 6.30 1.15 -13.92
C ARG A 52 6.61 2.03 -12.72
N VAL A 53 6.66 1.47 -11.51
CA VAL A 53 7.09 2.19 -10.30
C VAL A 53 8.54 2.65 -10.45
N SER A 54 9.46 1.76 -10.84
CA SER A 54 10.88 2.12 -11.05
C SER A 54 11.05 3.30 -12.01
N ARG A 55 10.24 3.33 -13.09
CA ARG A 55 10.25 4.39 -14.10
C ARG A 55 9.59 5.70 -13.60
N ASP A 56 8.43 5.62 -12.97
CA ASP A 56 7.56 6.78 -12.69
C ASP A 56 7.76 7.39 -11.29
N ALA A 57 8.32 6.61 -10.37
CA ALA A 57 8.56 6.97 -8.97
C ALA A 57 10.05 7.00 -8.59
N GLY A 58 10.93 6.45 -9.43
CA GLY A 58 12.37 6.40 -9.21
C GLY A 58 12.86 5.03 -8.71
N PRO A 59 14.14 4.92 -8.32
CA PRO A 59 14.75 3.65 -7.96
C PRO A 59 14.01 2.93 -6.82
N VAL A 60 13.88 1.61 -6.98
CA VAL A 60 13.28 0.72 -5.98
C VAL A 60 14.18 -0.47 -5.73
N GLU A 61 14.15 -0.97 -4.50
CA GLU A 61 14.62 -2.30 -4.15
C GLU A 61 13.42 -3.26 -4.18
N SER A 62 13.65 -4.52 -4.55
CA SER A 62 12.60 -5.54 -4.58
C SER A 62 13.08 -6.84 -3.98
N ALA A 63 12.21 -7.51 -3.23
CA ALA A 63 12.48 -8.81 -2.62
C ALA A 63 11.25 -9.72 -2.76
N GLU A 64 11.51 -11.03 -2.85
CA GLU A 64 10.46 -12.05 -2.77
C GLU A 64 10.53 -12.70 -1.40
N TYR A 65 9.45 -12.59 -0.62
CA TYR A 65 9.30 -13.23 0.68
C TYR A 65 8.30 -14.39 0.57
N PRO A 66 8.26 -15.29 1.58
CA PRO A 66 7.35 -16.44 1.55
C PRO A 66 5.86 -16.10 1.34
N TYR A 67 5.43 -14.88 1.68
CA TYR A 67 4.01 -14.48 1.69
C TYR A 67 3.68 -13.25 0.84
N SER A 68 4.69 -12.52 0.35
CA SER A 68 4.49 -11.32 -0.45
C SER A 68 5.66 -11.09 -1.42
N LEU A 69 5.37 -10.36 -2.49
CA LEU A 69 6.40 -9.71 -3.29
C LEU A 69 6.49 -8.26 -2.84
N THR A 70 7.67 -7.83 -2.41
CA THR A 70 7.88 -6.52 -1.81
C THR A 70 8.67 -5.63 -2.75
N LEU A 71 8.29 -4.36 -2.83
CA LEU A 71 9.15 -3.31 -3.34
C LEU A 71 9.24 -2.15 -2.35
N GLU A 72 10.37 -1.46 -2.36
CA GLU A 72 10.65 -0.34 -1.48
C GLU A 72 11.28 0.80 -2.27
N THR A 73 10.77 2.02 -2.11
CA THR A 73 11.37 3.19 -2.75
C THR A 73 12.67 3.60 -2.05
N VAL A 74 13.68 3.96 -2.84
CA VAL A 74 15.00 4.37 -2.35
C VAL A 74 15.19 5.88 -2.52
N GLY A 75 15.71 6.54 -1.49
CA GLY A 75 16.05 7.95 -1.52
C GLY A 75 14.89 8.89 -1.15
N ARG A 76 14.90 10.10 -1.73
CA ARG A 76 13.87 11.13 -1.45
C ARG A 76 12.59 10.81 -2.25
N PRO A 77 11.38 11.12 -1.71
CA PRO A 77 11.09 11.85 -0.48
C PRO A 77 11.15 10.99 0.80
N GLY A 78 11.24 9.68 0.67
CA GLY A 78 11.28 8.73 1.77
C GLY A 78 10.99 7.32 1.28
N ARG A 79 11.03 6.37 2.21
CA ARG A 79 10.69 4.97 1.96
C ARG A 79 9.18 4.79 1.98
N VAL A 80 8.64 4.28 0.89
CA VAL A 80 7.30 3.71 0.75
C VAL A 80 7.51 2.24 0.42
N GLN A 81 6.92 1.35 1.20
CA GLN A 81 6.94 -0.08 0.96
C GLN A 81 5.61 -0.49 0.33
N LEU A 82 5.65 -1.40 -0.65
CA LEU A 82 4.49 -2.08 -1.20
C LEU A 82 4.70 -3.57 -1.03
N ASP A 83 3.74 -4.24 -0.41
CA ASP A 83 3.65 -5.69 -0.32
C ASP A 83 2.49 -6.19 -1.18
N TYR A 84 2.79 -7.02 -2.18
CA TYR A 84 1.82 -7.58 -3.12
C TYR A 84 1.61 -9.07 -2.89
N CYS A 85 0.36 -9.46 -2.64
CA CYS A 85 -0.06 -10.83 -2.32
C CYS A 85 -0.94 -11.45 -3.43
N GLY A 86 -1.06 -10.80 -4.60
CA GLY A 86 -1.84 -11.27 -5.74
C GLY A 86 -3.26 -10.71 -5.81
N ASP A 87 -4.08 -10.98 -4.79
CA ASP A 87 -5.45 -10.46 -4.68
C ASP A 87 -5.60 -9.34 -3.65
N THR A 88 -4.54 -9.09 -2.89
CA THR A 88 -4.40 -7.92 -2.02
C THR A 88 -3.03 -7.30 -2.22
N ALA A 89 -2.92 -6.02 -1.86
CA ALA A 89 -1.65 -5.35 -1.68
C ALA A 89 -1.75 -4.30 -0.58
N HIS A 90 -0.64 -4.04 0.09
CA HIS A 90 -0.54 -3.07 1.18
C HIS A 90 0.57 -2.09 0.87
N ILE A 91 0.31 -0.79 1.07
CA ILE A 91 1.33 0.25 0.98
C ILE A 91 1.54 0.81 2.37
N GLU A 92 2.79 0.73 2.83
CA GLU A 92 3.19 1.18 4.15
C GLU A 92 4.12 2.40 4.09
N VAL A 93 3.80 3.40 4.92
CA VAL A 93 4.65 4.57 5.18
C VAL A 93 4.90 4.68 6.68
N ALA A 94 6.17 4.66 7.11
CA ALA A 94 6.50 4.75 8.53
C ALA A 94 6.07 6.12 9.13
N TYR A 95 5.50 6.11 10.34
CA TYR A 95 5.17 7.32 11.12
C TYR A 95 6.42 8.02 11.65
N ARG A 96 7.21 8.62 10.75
CA ARG A 96 8.43 9.38 11.06
C ARG A 96 8.59 10.65 10.23
N HIS A 97 7.65 10.89 9.32
CA HIS A 97 7.67 12.07 8.45
C HIS A 97 6.90 13.20 9.14
N SER A 98 7.48 14.39 9.20
CA SER A 98 6.83 15.59 9.73
C SER A 98 7.01 16.77 8.78
N GLY A 99 6.09 17.73 8.87
CA GLY A 99 6.14 18.95 8.06
C GLY A 99 6.06 18.67 6.54
N PRO A 100 6.67 19.52 5.68
CA PRO A 100 6.51 19.43 4.21
C PRO A 100 6.94 18.10 3.56
N ALA A 101 7.69 17.26 4.26
CA ALA A 101 8.09 15.94 3.76
C ALA A 101 6.93 14.93 3.74
N THR A 102 5.91 15.10 4.60
CA THR A 102 4.73 14.22 4.64
C THR A 102 3.94 14.25 3.35
N LEU A 103 3.72 15.44 2.79
CA LEU A 103 3.00 15.58 1.52
C LEU A 103 3.69 14.80 0.40
N LYS A 104 5.00 14.99 0.24
CA LYS A 104 5.74 14.35 -0.85
C LYS A 104 5.74 12.82 -0.74
N VAL A 105 5.84 12.27 0.47
CA VAL A 105 5.79 10.80 0.65
C VAL A 105 4.37 10.25 0.43
N MET A 106 3.33 10.99 0.78
CA MET A 106 1.95 10.57 0.50
C MET A 106 1.57 10.71 -0.97
N GLU A 107 2.04 11.75 -1.67
CA GLU A 107 1.92 11.85 -3.13
C GLU A 107 2.57 10.65 -3.83
N LEU A 108 3.72 10.21 -3.33
CA LEU A 108 4.41 9.02 -3.82
C LEU A 108 3.61 7.74 -3.52
N ALA A 109 3.13 7.55 -2.30
CA ALA A 109 2.30 6.40 -1.92
C ALA A 109 1.04 6.30 -2.78
N TYR A 110 0.32 7.41 -3.00
CA TYR A 110 -0.85 7.45 -3.86
C TYR A 110 -0.53 7.19 -5.33
N ARG A 111 0.63 7.63 -5.82
CA ARG A 111 1.09 7.32 -7.17
C ARG A 111 1.34 5.82 -7.33
N ILE A 112 2.02 5.19 -6.37
CA ILE A 112 2.28 3.75 -6.37
C ILE A 112 0.95 2.97 -6.31
N ALA A 113 0.02 3.37 -5.43
CA ALA A 113 -1.30 2.76 -5.34
C ALA A 113 -2.01 2.74 -6.70
N ARG A 114 -2.06 3.88 -7.39
CA ARG A 114 -2.70 4.01 -8.71
C ARG A 114 -2.03 3.13 -9.77
N ILE A 115 -0.69 3.01 -9.75
CA ILE A 115 0.03 2.08 -10.63
C ILE A 115 -0.39 0.64 -10.35
N VAL A 116 -0.48 0.26 -9.08
CA VAL A 116 -0.94 -1.08 -8.69
C VAL A 116 -2.36 -1.32 -9.19
N GLU A 117 -3.28 -0.37 -8.98
CA GLU A 117 -4.66 -0.46 -9.47
C GLU A 117 -4.71 -0.68 -10.99
N ASP A 118 -3.94 0.11 -11.76
CA ASP A 118 -3.90 0.03 -13.22
C ASP A 118 -3.34 -1.31 -13.73
N GLU A 119 -2.27 -1.83 -13.10
CA GLU A 119 -1.54 -2.99 -13.61
C GLU A 119 -2.11 -4.33 -13.14
N SER A 120 -2.83 -4.35 -12.03
CA SER A 120 -3.34 -5.58 -11.39
C SER A 120 -4.87 -5.68 -11.31
N GLY A 121 -5.58 -4.58 -11.59
CA GLY A 121 -7.03 -4.48 -11.43
C GLY A 121 -7.49 -4.51 -9.97
N LEU A 122 -6.59 -4.32 -9.01
CA LEU A 122 -6.97 -4.09 -7.61
C LEU A 122 -7.64 -2.72 -7.48
N THR A 123 -8.48 -2.56 -6.45
CA THR A 123 -9.10 -1.29 -6.07
C THR A 123 -8.47 -0.81 -4.78
N GLY A 124 -7.90 0.38 -4.78
CA GLY A 124 -7.20 0.94 -3.62
C GLY A 124 -8.07 1.87 -2.78
N HIS A 125 -7.92 1.77 -1.46
CA HIS A 125 -8.58 2.64 -0.50
C HIS A 125 -7.66 2.93 0.67
N ASP A 126 -7.63 4.20 1.05
CA ASP A 126 -6.92 4.70 2.21
C ASP A 126 -7.91 4.78 3.38
N PHE A 127 -7.86 3.78 4.26
CA PHE A 127 -8.77 3.67 5.40
C PHE A 127 -8.40 4.62 6.57
N GLU A 128 -7.18 5.14 6.60
CA GLU A 128 -6.74 6.09 7.64
C GLU A 128 -7.43 7.46 7.51
N VAL A 129 -7.88 7.81 6.29
CA VAL A 129 -8.63 9.04 5.99
C VAL A 129 -9.90 8.80 5.18
N ASP A 130 -10.33 7.54 5.06
CA ASP A 130 -11.53 7.08 4.36
C ASP A 130 -11.71 7.66 2.94
N GLN A 131 -10.75 7.41 2.05
CA GLN A 131 -10.87 7.84 0.65
C GLN A 131 -10.28 6.84 -0.36
N PRO A 132 -10.85 6.75 -1.58
CA PRO A 132 -10.26 5.95 -2.65
C PRO A 132 -8.88 6.48 -3.07
N THR A 133 -7.92 5.62 -3.37
CA THR A 133 -6.58 6.06 -3.81
C THR A 133 -6.59 6.77 -5.16
N ARG A 134 -7.53 6.39 -6.03
CA ARG A 134 -7.66 6.93 -7.39
C ARG A 134 -8.09 8.39 -7.41
N THR A 135 -9.01 8.79 -6.53
CA THR A 135 -9.62 10.14 -6.52
C THR A 135 -9.36 10.93 -5.24
N GLY A 136 -8.85 10.28 -4.20
CA GLY A 136 -8.55 10.88 -2.91
C GLY A 136 -7.39 11.88 -2.98
N ASP A 137 -7.38 12.78 -2.00
CA ASP A 137 -6.41 13.87 -1.88
C ASP A 137 -5.22 13.46 -0.98
N PRO A 138 -4.00 13.35 -1.52
CA PRO A 138 -2.81 13.09 -0.73
C PRO A 138 -2.53 14.12 0.37
N VAL A 139 -3.08 15.34 0.27
CA VAL A 139 -2.95 16.37 1.32
C VAL A 139 -3.66 15.94 2.61
N THR A 140 -4.86 15.36 2.50
CA THR A 140 -5.61 14.83 3.65
C THR A 140 -4.83 13.71 4.33
N ALA A 141 -4.31 12.77 3.54
CA ALA A 141 -3.49 11.66 4.02
C ALA A 141 -2.18 12.16 4.67
N ALA A 142 -1.54 13.18 4.09
CA ALA A 142 -0.34 13.79 4.65
C ALA A 142 -0.60 14.50 5.99
N ALA A 143 -1.74 15.19 6.13
CA ALA A 143 -2.14 15.80 7.40
C ALA A 143 -2.31 14.74 8.50
N ARG A 144 -2.95 13.61 8.17
CA ARG A 144 -3.07 12.46 9.07
C ARG A 144 -1.71 11.88 9.45
N LEU A 145 -0.85 11.57 8.48
CA LEU A 145 0.51 11.07 8.70
C LEU A 145 1.33 12.00 9.61
N SER A 146 1.27 13.31 9.34
CA SER A 146 1.97 14.34 10.12
C SER A 146 1.48 14.38 11.57
N SER A 147 0.15 14.36 11.78
CA SER A 147 -0.45 14.44 13.13
C SER A 147 0.00 13.29 14.04
N VAL A 148 0.00 12.05 13.53
CA VAL A 148 0.41 10.86 14.27
C VAL A 148 1.92 10.86 14.50
N SER A 149 2.71 11.24 13.49
CA SER A 149 4.17 11.31 13.60
C SER A 149 4.60 12.34 14.65
N THR A 150 3.97 13.52 14.68
CA THR A 150 4.22 14.54 15.70
C THR A 150 3.82 14.06 17.09
N TRP A 151 2.65 13.43 17.23
CA TRP A 151 2.23 12.86 18.51
C TRP A 151 3.24 11.83 19.03
N ALA A 152 3.67 10.89 18.18
CA ALA A 152 4.63 9.84 18.54
C ALA A 152 5.98 10.43 18.97
N GLN A 153 6.48 11.44 18.25
CA GLN A 153 7.73 12.12 18.61
C GLN A 153 7.66 12.78 20.00
N HIS A 154 6.50 13.29 20.41
CA HIS A 154 6.33 13.97 21.69
C HIS A 154 6.05 13.04 22.88
N HIS A 155 5.55 11.82 22.64
CA HIS A 155 5.04 10.95 23.72
C HIS A 155 5.75 9.59 23.83
N LEU A 156 6.52 9.21 22.82
CA LEU A 156 7.21 7.91 22.75
C LEU A 156 8.74 8.05 22.63
N SER A 157 9.27 9.27 22.80
CA SER A 157 10.70 9.56 22.82
C SER A 157 11.33 9.37 24.20
#